data_AF-A0A1X7CXI6-F1
#
_entry.id   AF-A0A1X7CXI6-F1
#
_cell.length_a   1.000
_cell.length_b   1.000
_cell.length_c   1.000
_cell.angle_alpha   90.00
_cell.angle_beta   90.00
_cell.angle_gamma   90.00
#
_symmetry.space_group_name_H-M   'P 1'
#
loop_
_entity.id
_entity.type
_entity.pdbx_description
1 polymer ?
#
loop_
_entity_poly.entity_id
_entity_poly.type
_entity_poly.pdbx_seq_one_letter_code
_entity_poly.pdbx_strand_id
1 'polypeptide(L)'
;MKHATIYDICDDPILKSRTISGPGKNLRKLYRKLFGNPLLKHFLLRWCSHPDIPMQKVEIYRNMMSQAMIATYDDWQNPQWTQKTFAPLAALLSKVKDPQWRIRHAADTKPPRIKDAEVNEVLRAVLDDIYKVWDKNPADPYFPVSAQVIMPGDSICDGENFMNILNGLGSFEFQNINLLFGLMRCFLHANPLVMKIFRRPWKGIAEPLSMPASWITHRTAFYDDIFFEQIYNLYILEELPQNEQSKLKEMLESILNFLIVTSMEWLKGPSSGIKHPAITCLPKNEKGEPLCNLKPKDWKAKKELGFDDYVPDVDTTFLALAMSRKWLDLVAKKNLNCDVQLLKHCEEFLDFPWVEIINEYQIGGGNKTNLPTITMTRPLDYYGAVPLWFDKPFEKENGRIIRETLGNEVCPGHNMDILESILTNRKQWNALEGDNLETVKRFLTFHYNAFVSGNFKQDSAVRFYLPEIYVSYAGRLYDTWLTIPENERRIIDPDGKVEVIRQLAINYCKYDMLGATLNPFDASLAVATLCLLQYETRGDGLIERGIRILHDHLGEGRKKHPYKAYEWTMVRHPTRIIVGSEVTTSLFIMNAIACYKRYLKM
;
A
#
# COMPACT_ATOMS: atom_id res chain seq x y z
N MET A 1 -39.58 17.62 -8.01
CA MET A 1 -39.54 17.37 -6.55
C MET A 1 -38.18 17.83 -6.04
N LYS A 2 -38.10 18.58 -4.92
CA LYS A 2 -36.82 19.03 -4.36
C LYS A 2 -36.13 17.87 -3.65
N HIS A 3 -34.85 17.64 -3.94
CA HIS A 3 -34.03 16.62 -3.31
C HIS A 3 -33.10 17.24 -2.26
N ALA A 4 -32.73 16.46 -1.25
CA ALA A 4 -31.84 16.89 -0.19
C ALA A 4 -30.40 17.03 -0.69
N THR A 5 -29.68 17.98 -0.13
CA THR A 5 -28.22 18.11 -0.19
C THR A 5 -27.59 17.51 1.06
N ILE A 6 -26.26 17.34 1.06
CA ILE A 6 -25.54 16.88 2.26
C ILE A 6 -25.73 17.82 3.45
N TYR A 7 -25.92 19.12 3.19
CA TYR A 7 -26.16 20.12 4.23
C TYR A 7 -27.54 20.00 4.85
N ASP A 8 -28.55 19.60 4.06
CA ASP A 8 -29.90 19.38 4.59
C ASP A 8 -29.93 18.22 5.60
N ILE A 9 -29.04 17.23 5.43
CA ILE A 9 -28.89 16.07 6.29
C ILE A 9 -28.00 16.37 7.51
N CYS A 10 -26.91 17.13 7.32
CA CYS A 10 -25.84 17.23 8.32
C CYS A 10 -25.82 18.54 9.14
N ASP A 11 -26.17 19.71 8.56
CA ASP A 11 -25.92 21.00 9.24
C ASP A 11 -26.69 21.09 10.57
N ASP A 12 -27.97 20.68 10.57
CA ASP A 12 -28.80 20.75 11.78
C ASP A 12 -28.35 19.78 12.89
N PRO A 13 -28.29 18.44 12.66
CA PRO A 13 -27.89 17.50 13.70
C PRO A 13 -26.44 17.68 14.17
N ILE A 14 -25.51 18.06 13.28
CA ILE A 14 -24.09 18.15 13.67
C ILE A 14 -23.78 19.50 14.32
N LEU A 15 -24.20 20.62 13.73
CA LEU A 15 -23.78 21.95 14.18
C LEU A 15 -24.64 22.49 15.32
N LYS A 16 -25.94 22.14 15.37
CA LYS A 16 -26.86 22.67 16.39
C LYS A 16 -27.09 21.74 17.58
N SER A 17 -26.65 20.48 17.50
CA SER A 17 -26.80 19.56 18.64
C SER A 17 -26.12 20.10 19.90
N ARG A 18 -26.88 20.12 21.00
CA ARG A 18 -26.40 20.53 22.33
C ARG A 18 -25.85 19.34 23.12
N THR A 19 -26.39 18.15 22.90
CA THR A 19 -25.95 16.90 23.53
C THR A 19 -24.96 16.22 22.61
N ILE A 20 -23.67 16.20 23.00
CA ILE A 20 -22.59 15.64 22.18
C ILE A 20 -21.70 14.74 23.02
N SER A 21 -21.43 13.54 22.52
CA SER A 21 -20.47 12.62 23.10
C SER A 21 -19.02 12.95 22.69
N GLY A 22 -18.05 12.20 23.20
CA GLY A 22 -16.66 12.25 22.71
C GLY A 22 -16.55 12.02 21.20
N PRO A 23 -17.08 10.89 20.67
CA PRO A 23 -17.17 10.65 19.24
C PRO A 23 -17.91 11.76 18.47
N GLY A 24 -19.01 12.30 19.01
CA GLY A 24 -19.75 13.40 18.39
C GLY A 24 -18.94 14.71 18.28
N LYS A 25 -18.10 15.02 19.28
CA LYS A 25 -17.17 16.16 19.21
C LYS A 25 -16.17 16.00 18.06
N ASN A 26 -15.63 14.80 17.88
CA ASN A 26 -14.73 14.47 16.77
C ASN A 26 -15.46 14.58 15.42
N LEU A 27 -16.66 13.98 15.29
CA LEU A 27 -17.47 14.05 14.07
C LEU A 27 -17.75 15.51 13.65
N ARG A 28 -18.14 16.37 14.60
CA ARG A 28 -18.34 17.81 14.33
C ARG A 28 -17.08 18.50 13.85
N LYS A 29 -15.92 18.16 14.44
CA LYS A 29 -14.62 18.72 14.03
C LYS A 29 -14.29 18.32 12.58
N LEU A 30 -14.42 17.04 12.26
CA LEU A 30 -14.20 16.51 10.91
C LEU A 30 -15.18 17.13 9.89
N TYR A 31 -16.46 17.23 10.25
CA TYR A 31 -17.48 17.87 9.42
C TYR A 31 -17.13 19.32 9.06
N ARG A 32 -16.73 20.13 10.05
CA ARG A 32 -16.31 21.52 9.81
C ARG A 32 -15.11 21.62 8.88
N LYS A 33 -14.16 20.68 9.00
CA LYS A 33 -12.95 20.66 8.19
C LYS A 33 -13.23 20.22 6.74
N LEU A 34 -14.05 19.19 6.56
CA LEU A 34 -14.36 18.59 5.26
C LEU A 34 -15.49 19.35 4.55
N PHE A 35 -16.71 19.30 5.10
CA PHE A 35 -17.91 19.86 4.49
C PHE A 35 -18.11 21.35 4.78
N GLY A 36 -17.46 21.87 5.82
CA GLY A 36 -17.43 23.31 6.15
C GLY A 36 -16.36 24.09 5.39
N ASN A 37 -15.49 23.45 4.59
CA ASN A 37 -14.52 24.14 3.76
C ASN A 37 -15.26 25.10 2.79
N PRO A 38 -14.97 26.42 2.79
CA PRO A 38 -15.75 27.38 2.01
C PRO A 38 -15.77 27.10 0.51
N LEU A 39 -14.66 26.62 -0.05
CA LEU A 39 -14.56 26.29 -1.48
C LEU A 39 -15.44 25.08 -1.81
N LEU A 40 -15.30 24.00 -1.05
CA LEU A 40 -16.13 22.80 -1.24
C LEU A 40 -17.62 23.11 -0.99
N LYS A 41 -17.94 23.85 0.08
CA LYS A 41 -19.31 24.15 0.47
C LYS A 41 -20.03 25.01 -0.54
N HIS A 42 -19.54 26.21 -0.81
CA HIS A 42 -20.30 27.20 -1.55
C HIS A 42 -20.24 27.01 -3.07
N PHE A 43 -19.17 26.41 -3.58
CA PHE A 43 -18.96 26.29 -5.03
C PHE A 43 -19.26 24.90 -5.59
N LEU A 44 -19.25 23.83 -4.78
CA LEU A 44 -19.43 22.46 -5.26
C LEU A 44 -20.61 21.75 -4.59
N LEU A 45 -20.50 21.47 -3.29
CA LEU A 45 -21.36 20.51 -2.60
C LEU A 45 -22.77 21.05 -2.31
N ARG A 46 -22.94 22.38 -2.17
CA ARG A 46 -24.27 22.98 -1.95
C ARG A 46 -25.22 22.75 -3.12
N TRP A 47 -24.68 22.48 -4.30
CA TRP A 47 -25.43 22.22 -5.52
C TRP A 47 -25.59 20.72 -5.81
N CYS A 48 -24.96 19.86 -5.01
CA CYS A 48 -25.08 18.41 -5.12
C CYS A 48 -26.31 17.94 -4.34
N SER A 49 -27.44 17.74 -5.03
CA SER A 49 -28.62 17.10 -4.47
C SER A 49 -28.66 15.61 -4.80
N HIS A 50 -29.26 14.77 -3.96
CA HIS A 50 -29.30 13.32 -4.16
C HIS A 50 -30.71 12.83 -4.56
N PRO A 51 -30.89 12.20 -5.75
CA PRO A 51 -32.21 11.85 -6.27
C PRO A 51 -32.97 10.82 -5.41
N ASP A 52 -32.27 9.87 -4.77
CA ASP A 52 -32.91 8.92 -3.84
C ASP A 52 -33.37 9.53 -2.51
N ILE A 53 -33.04 10.80 -2.24
CA ILE A 53 -33.37 11.48 -0.97
C ILE A 53 -34.28 12.69 -1.27
N PRO A 54 -35.57 12.47 -1.55
CA PRO A 54 -36.53 13.55 -1.60
C PRO A 54 -36.63 14.21 -0.21
N MET A 55 -36.95 15.49 -0.14
CA MET A 55 -36.99 16.23 1.14
C MET A 55 -37.87 15.57 2.21
N GLN A 56 -38.92 14.83 1.82
CA GLN A 56 -39.79 14.08 2.74
C GLN A 56 -39.07 12.95 3.48
N LYS A 57 -37.96 12.44 2.94
CA LYS A 57 -37.15 11.37 3.54
C LYS A 57 -35.91 11.89 4.28
N VAL A 58 -35.69 13.21 4.35
CA VAL A 58 -34.48 13.79 4.96
C VAL A 58 -34.34 13.42 6.44
N GLU A 59 -35.46 13.26 7.15
CA GLU A 59 -35.47 13.02 8.59
C GLU A 59 -34.83 11.67 8.96
N ILE A 60 -34.91 10.66 8.09
CA ILE A 60 -34.26 9.36 8.27
C ILE A 60 -32.74 9.55 8.42
N TYR A 61 -32.16 10.37 7.55
CA TYR A 61 -30.72 10.63 7.55
C TYR A 61 -30.30 11.63 8.64
N ARG A 62 -31.16 12.60 8.99
CA ARG A 62 -30.92 13.47 10.15
C ARG A 62 -30.88 12.67 11.43
N ASN A 63 -31.80 11.72 11.62
CA ASN A 63 -31.79 10.84 12.77
C ASN A 63 -30.49 10.00 12.82
N MET A 64 -30.04 9.44 11.69
CA MET A 64 -28.74 8.75 11.62
C MET A 64 -27.59 9.65 12.12
N MET A 65 -27.50 10.89 11.65
CA MET A 65 -26.46 11.83 12.10
C MET A 65 -26.62 12.24 13.57
N SER A 66 -27.85 12.42 14.05
CA SER A 66 -28.13 12.69 15.47
C SER A 66 -27.67 11.55 16.37
N GLN A 67 -27.91 10.30 15.97
CA GLN A 67 -27.42 9.12 16.71
C GLN A 67 -25.90 9.09 16.75
N ALA A 68 -25.22 9.34 15.62
CA ALA A 68 -23.75 9.42 15.59
C ALA A 68 -23.19 10.54 16.48
N MET A 69 -23.91 11.65 16.66
CA MET A 69 -23.50 12.76 17.53
C MET A 69 -23.58 12.44 19.03
N ILE A 70 -24.46 11.54 19.44
CA ILE A 70 -24.62 11.12 20.85
C ILE A 70 -23.97 9.77 21.14
N ALA A 71 -23.53 9.04 20.11
CA ALA A 71 -22.92 7.73 20.22
C ALA A 71 -21.73 7.72 21.17
N THR A 72 -21.73 6.79 22.11
CA THR A 72 -20.60 6.47 22.97
C THR A 72 -19.58 5.63 22.19
N TYR A 73 -18.47 5.30 22.84
CA TYR A 73 -17.54 4.33 22.28
C TYR A 73 -18.15 2.94 22.17
N ASP A 74 -18.86 2.50 23.20
CA ASP A 74 -19.46 1.18 23.24
C ASP A 74 -20.51 1.01 22.14
N ASP A 75 -21.22 2.08 21.80
CA ASP A 75 -22.12 2.11 20.65
C ASP A 75 -21.37 1.83 19.34
N TRP A 76 -20.25 2.51 19.11
CA TRP A 76 -19.39 2.32 17.94
C TRP A 76 -18.75 0.93 17.87
N GLN A 77 -18.57 0.27 19.01
CA GLN A 77 -18.08 -1.11 19.10
C GLN A 77 -19.21 -2.15 19.03
N ASN A 78 -20.48 -1.74 18.95
CA ASN A 78 -21.63 -2.63 18.87
C ASN A 78 -22.08 -2.82 17.41
N PRO A 79 -21.85 -4.00 16.79
CA PRO A 79 -22.20 -4.23 15.39
C PRO A 79 -23.70 -4.09 15.10
N GLN A 80 -24.57 -4.45 16.05
CA GLN A 80 -26.02 -4.31 15.88
C GLN A 80 -26.45 -2.85 15.86
N TRP A 81 -25.82 -2.02 16.70
CA TRP A 81 -26.06 -0.58 16.70
C TRP A 81 -25.57 0.05 15.40
N THR A 82 -24.35 -0.26 14.96
CA THR A 82 -23.78 0.22 13.70
C THR A 82 -24.68 -0.14 12.52
N GLN A 83 -25.08 -1.42 12.42
CA GLN A 83 -25.94 -1.92 11.37
C GLN A 83 -27.28 -1.17 11.33
N LYS A 84 -27.95 -1.01 12.48
CA LYS A 84 -29.24 -0.33 12.57
C LYS A 84 -29.12 1.16 12.23
N THR A 85 -28.11 1.83 12.77
CA THR A 85 -27.95 3.29 12.66
C THR A 85 -27.58 3.70 11.25
N PHE A 86 -26.64 2.99 10.62
CA PHE A 86 -26.09 3.39 9.31
C PHE A 86 -26.69 2.64 8.12
N ALA A 87 -27.70 1.79 8.33
CA ALA A 87 -28.45 1.14 7.25
C ALA A 87 -28.92 2.10 6.15
N PRO A 88 -29.41 3.33 6.44
CA PRO A 88 -29.81 4.28 5.40
C PRO A 88 -28.67 4.67 4.46
N LEU A 89 -27.44 4.82 4.97
CA LEU A 89 -26.27 5.14 4.16
C LEU A 89 -25.77 3.92 3.39
N ALA A 90 -25.70 2.75 4.03
CA ALA A 90 -25.32 1.52 3.34
C ALA A 90 -26.25 1.21 2.15
N ALA A 91 -27.55 1.46 2.31
CA ALA A 91 -28.53 1.32 1.22
C ALA A 91 -28.29 2.31 0.06
N LEU A 92 -27.75 3.51 0.32
CA LEU A 92 -27.36 4.45 -0.75
C LEU A 92 -26.05 4.01 -1.42
N LEU A 93 -25.05 3.60 -0.64
CA LEU A 93 -23.77 3.14 -1.16
C LEU A 93 -23.94 1.93 -2.09
N SER A 94 -24.85 1.02 -1.75
CA SER A 94 -25.19 -0.15 -2.60
C SER A 94 -25.79 0.23 -3.96
N LYS A 95 -26.25 1.48 -4.14
CA LYS A 95 -26.77 2.00 -5.42
C LYS A 95 -25.74 2.79 -6.21
N VAL A 96 -24.58 3.09 -5.62
CA VAL A 96 -23.52 3.84 -6.29
C VAL A 96 -23.02 3.02 -7.47
N LYS A 97 -22.96 3.66 -8.64
CA LYS A 97 -22.37 3.10 -9.85
C LYS A 97 -21.10 3.87 -10.17
N ASP A 98 -19.97 3.19 -10.16
CA ASP A 98 -18.72 3.77 -10.63
C ASP A 98 -18.72 3.91 -12.15
N PRO A 99 -18.29 5.06 -12.69
CA PRO A 99 -17.97 5.12 -14.11
C PRO A 99 -16.70 4.29 -14.38
N GLN A 100 -16.51 3.92 -15.64
CA GLN A 100 -15.25 3.32 -16.06
C GLN A 100 -14.14 4.38 -15.98
N TRP A 101 -13.27 4.22 -14.99
CA TRP A 101 -12.15 5.14 -14.76
C TRP A 101 -10.91 4.79 -15.58
N ARG A 102 -10.58 3.50 -15.69
CA ARG A 102 -9.42 3.01 -16.45
C ARG A 102 -9.75 2.90 -17.94
N ILE A 103 -8.96 3.56 -18.77
CA ILE A 103 -8.98 3.48 -20.24
C ILE A 103 -7.98 2.41 -20.66
N ARG A 104 -8.51 1.30 -21.19
CA ARG A 104 -7.77 0.11 -21.60
C ARG A 104 -8.17 -0.24 -23.03
N HIS A 105 -7.28 -0.06 -24.00
CA HIS A 105 -7.44 -0.54 -25.36
C HIS A 105 -6.44 -1.66 -25.63
N ALA A 106 -6.75 -2.59 -26.54
CA ALA A 106 -5.81 -3.62 -26.96
C ALA A 106 -4.52 -2.98 -27.49
N ALA A 107 -3.37 -3.54 -27.12
CA ALA A 107 -2.08 -3.09 -27.60
C ALA A 107 -1.87 -3.50 -29.07
N ASP A 108 -1.09 -2.72 -29.82
CA ASP A 108 -0.63 -3.12 -31.16
C ASP A 108 0.18 -4.43 -31.03
N THR A 109 -0.07 -5.45 -31.83
CA THR A 109 0.66 -6.72 -31.74
C THR A 109 2.03 -6.67 -32.41
N LYS A 110 2.37 -5.60 -33.15
CA LYS A 110 3.67 -5.49 -33.81
C LYS A 110 4.81 -5.34 -32.78
N PRO A 111 5.90 -6.10 -32.91
CA PRO A 111 7.05 -5.98 -32.01
C PRO A 111 7.76 -4.64 -32.27
N PRO A 112 7.92 -3.79 -31.25
CA PRO A 112 8.70 -2.57 -31.40
C PRO A 112 10.20 -2.92 -31.49
N ARG A 113 10.93 -2.15 -32.27
CA ARG A 113 12.40 -2.18 -32.24
C ARG A 113 12.89 -1.14 -31.25
N ILE A 114 13.66 -1.56 -30.26
CA ILE A 114 14.28 -0.68 -29.26
C ILE A 114 15.78 -0.68 -29.48
N LYS A 115 16.38 0.51 -29.49
CA LYS A 115 17.83 0.69 -29.58
C LYS A 115 18.40 0.86 -28.17
N ASP A 116 19.63 0.39 -27.96
CA ASP A 116 20.35 0.59 -26.69
C ASP A 116 20.47 2.06 -26.27
N ALA A 117 20.55 2.96 -27.25
CA ALA A 117 20.55 4.40 -27.00
C ALA A 117 19.27 4.89 -26.31
N GLU A 118 18.10 4.34 -26.69
CA GLU A 118 16.80 4.69 -26.09
C GLU A 118 16.69 4.13 -24.66
N VAL A 119 17.19 2.92 -24.43
CA VAL A 119 17.28 2.30 -23.09
C VAL A 119 18.17 3.14 -22.16
N ASN A 120 19.34 3.56 -22.65
CA ASN A 120 20.29 4.36 -21.88
C ASN A 120 19.80 5.80 -21.67
N GLU A 121 19.01 6.35 -22.59
CA GLU A 121 18.36 7.64 -22.42
C GLU A 121 17.35 7.62 -21.27
N VAL A 122 16.50 6.58 -21.20
CA VAL A 122 15.57 6.39 -20.08
C VAL A 122 16.33 6.27 -18.75
N LEU A 123 17.36 5.40 -18.70
CA LEU A 123 18.16 5.19 -17.48
C LEU A 123 18.80 6.49 -16.99
N ARG A 124 19.42 7.26 -17.88
CA ARG A 124 20.05 8.53 -17.53
C ARG A 124 19.02 9.51 -16.95
N ALA A 125 17.88 9.66 -17.62
CA ALA A 125 16.84 10.59 -17.19
C ALA A 125 16.28 10.28 -15.80
N VAL A 126 16.09 9.00 -15.46
CA VAL A 126 15.62 8.61 -14.12
C VAL A 126 16.70 8.72 -13.06
N LEU A 127 17.96 8.41 -13.37
CA LEU A 127 19.07 8.59 -12.43
C LEU A 127 19.31 10.06 -12.08
N ASP A 128 19.30 10.93 -13.09
CA ASP A 128 19.40 12.38 -12.88
C ASP A 128 18.28 12.89 -11.97
N ASP A 129 17.06 12.34 -12.11
CA ASP A 129 15.94 12.69 -11.24
C ASP A 129 16.11 12.20 -9.81
N ILE A 130 16.52 10.94 -9.63
CA ILE A 130 16.75 10.30 -8.33
C ILE A 130 17.84 11.05 -7.57
N TYR A 131 19.00 11.32 -8.18
CA TYR A 131 20.10 12.04 -7.56
C TYR A 131 19.70 13.48 -7.19
N LYS A 132 19.07 14.21 -8.11
CA LYS A 132 18.57 15.57 -7.87
C LYS A 132 17.60 15.63 -6.68
N VAL A 133 16.72 14.64 -6.54
CA VAL A 133 15.75 14.59 -5.45
C VAL A 133 16.41 14.24 -4.12
N TRP A 134 17.30 13.24 -4.12
CA TRP A 134 18.05 12.83 -2.93
C TRP A 134 18.90 13.97 -2.36
N ASP A 135 19.61 14.69 -3.23
CA ASP A 135 20.54 15.76 -2.85
C ASP A 135 19.84 17.05 -2.38
N LYS A 136 18.51 17.13 -2.49
CA LYS A 136 17.74 18.31 -2.12
C LYS A 136 17.73 18.59 -0.61
N ASN A 137 17.85 17.56 0.22
CA ASN A 137 17.81 17.69 1.68
C ASN A 137 19.06 17.03 2.29
N PRO A 138 20.24 17.66 2.21
CA PRO A 138 21.51 17.01 2.58
C PRO A 138 21.61 16.63 4.07
N ALA A 139 20.82 17.26 4.96
CA ALA A 139 20.82 16.95 6.39
C ALA A 139 19.97 15.71 6.76
N ASP A 140 18.99 15.35 5.92
CA ASP A 140 18.19 14.13 6.05
C ASP A 140 17.73 13.75 4.64
N PRO A 141 18.58 13.12 3.82
CA PRO A 141 18.24 12.73 2.46
C PRO A 141 17.11 11.70 2.44
N TYR A 142 16.12 11.89 1.56
CA TYR A 142 15.00 10.96 1.41
C TYR A 142 14.28 11.15 0.07
N PHE A 143 13.47 10.16 -0.30
CA PHE A 143 12.55 10.27 -1.43
C PHE A 143 11.15 10.70 -0.95
N PRO A 144 10.68 11.90 -1.31
CA PRO A 144 9.37 12.36 -0.90
C PRO A 144 8.25 11.58 -1.60
N VAL A 145 7.29 11.11 -0.81
CA VAL A 145 6.09 10.43 -1.30
C VAL A 145 4.85 11.18 -0.89
N SER A 146 3.89 11.29 -1.80
CA SER A 146 2.66 12.04 -1.57
C SER A 146 1.47 11.10 -1.44
N ALA A 147 0.68 11.30 -0.38
CA ALA A 147 -0.64 10.69 -0.24
C ALA A 147 -1.72 11.67 -0.73
N GLN A 148 -2.68 11.18 -1.52
CA GLN A 148 -3.81 11.94 -2.07
C GLN A 148 -5.13 11.23 -1.77
N VAL A 149 -6.04 11.92 -1.10
CA VAL A 149 -7.42 11.46 -0.92
C VAL A 149 -8.20 11.58 -2.22
N ILE A 150 -8.85 10.50 -2.65
CA ILE A 150 -9.73 10.48 -3.81
C ILE A 150 -11.17 10.69 -3.33
N MET A 151 -11.67 11.91 -3.48
CA MET A 151 -12.96 12.35 -2.93
C MET A 151 -14.17 11.50 -3.36
N PRO A 152 -14.27 10.98 -4.61
CA PRO A 152 -15.32 10.03 -5.00
C PRO A 152 -15.28 8.69 -4.24
N GLY A 153 -14.20 8.44 -3.51
CA GLY A 153 -13.99 7.24 -2.70
C GLY A 153 -13.63 6.02 -3.54
N ASP A 154 -13.68 4.89 -2.84
CA ASP A 154 -13.29 3.58 -3.31
C ASP A 154 -14.42 2.85 -4.04
N SER A 155 -14.12 2.26 -5.20
CA SER A 155 -15.11 1.61 -6.05
C SER A 155 -15.69 0.33 -5.46
N ILE A 156 -14.98 -0.33 -4.55
CA ILE A 156 -15.46 -1.56 -3.90
C ILE A 156 -16.26 -1.28 -2.62
N CYS A 157 -16.31 -0.03 -2.14
CA CYS A 157 -17.05 0.31 -0.94
C CYS A 157 -18.54 0.52 -1.25
N ASP A 158 -19.27 -0.60 -1.30
CA ASP A 158 -20.72 -0.66 -1.27
C ASP A 158 -21.26 -0.67 0.17
N GLY A 159 -22.56 -0.92 0.35
CA GLY A 159 -23.17 -0.93 1.68
C GLY A 159 -22.68 -2.06 2.58
N GLU A 160 -22.35 -3.23 2.03
CA GLU A 160 -21.87 -4.38 2.80
C GLU A 160 -20.44 -4.12 3.28
N ASN A 161 -19.55 -3.75 2.37
CA ASN A 161 -18.16 -3.44 2.69
C ASN A 161 -18.07 -2.22 3.62
N PHE A 162 -18.93 -1.21 3.46
CA PHE A 162 -19.01 -0.10 4.40
C PHE A 162 -19.29 -0.55 5.83
N MET A 163 -20.27 -1.44 6.02
CA MET A 163 -20.59 -1.99 7.35
C MET A 163 -19.46 -2.88 7.88
N ASN A 164 -18.84 -3.69 7.02
CA ASN A 164 -17.68 -4.49 7.38
C ASN A 164 -16.53 -3.62 7.91
N ILE A 165 -16.23 -2.51 7.23
CA ILE A 165 -15.19 -1.56 7.67
C ILE A 165 -15.57 -0.94 9.01
N LEU A 166 -16.79 -0.39 9.15
CA LEU A 166 -17.19 0.26 10.39
C LEU A 166 -17.10 -0.67 11.59
N ASN A 167 -17.48 -1.95 11.43
CA ASN A 167 -17.42 -2.93 12.50
C ASN A 167 -16.01 -3.46 12.77
N GLY A 168 -15.11 -3.41 11.79
CA GLY A 168 -13.73 -3.88 11.94
C GLY A 168 -12.76 -2.83 12.50
N LEU A 169 -13.14 -1.56 12.55
CA LEU A 169 -12.33 -0.46 13.08
C LEU A 169 -12.49 -0.30 14.60
N GLY A 170 -11.38 -0.27 15.34
CA GLY A 170 -11.39 0.00 16.77
C GLY A 170 -11.46 1.49 17.15
N SER A 171 -11.11 2.40 16.24
CA SER A 171 -11.13 3.85 16.50
C SER A 171 -12.38 4.54 15.91
N PHE A 172 -13.09 5.28 16.77
CA PHE A 172 -14.22 6.09 16.34
C PHE A 172 -13.82 7.26 15.44
N GLU A 173 -12.57 7.73 15.52
CA GLU A 173 -12.04 8.74 14.60
C GLU A 173 -12.05 8.22 13.16
N PHE A 174 -11.61 6.96 12.98
CA PHE A 174 -11.68 6.28 11.70
C PHE A 174 -13.13 6.00 11.28
N GLN A 175 -13.97 5.50 12.18
CA GLN A 175 -15.37 5.24 11.85
C GLN A 175 -16.12 6.52 11.44
N ASN A 176 -15.89 7.64 12.12
CA ASN A 176 -16.46 8.95 11.78
C ASN A 176 -15.99 9.46 10.41
N ILE A 177 -14.70 9.36 10.10
CA ILE A 177 -14.20 9.82 8.79
C ILE A 177 -14.76 8.92 7.67
N ASN A 178 -14.87 7.62 7.90
CA ASN A 178 -15.51 6.67 6.99
C ASN A 178 -16.97 7.03 6.71
N LEU A 179 -17.75 7.37 7.76
CA LEU A 179 -19.13 7.85 7.65
C LEU A 179 -19.24 9.09 6.74
N LEU A 180 -18.39 10.10 6.97
CA LEU A 180 -18.41 11.33 6.19
C LEU A 180 -18.02 11.10 4.72
N PHE A 181 -17.02 10.27 4.45
CA PHE A 181 -16.62 9.94 3.06
C PHE A 181 -17.64 9.04 2.35
N GLY A 182 -18.31 8.13 3.06
CA GLY A 182 -19.44 7.36 2.51
C GLY A 182 -20.58 8.28 2.04
N LEU A 183 -20.93 9.30 2.84
CA LEU A 183 -21.87 10.33 2.44
C LEU A 183 -21.37 11.13 1.22
N MET A 184 -20.12 11.62 1.27
CA MET A 184 -19.52 12.36 0.15
C MET A 184 -19.61 11.57 -1.15
N ARG A 185 -19.25 10.29 -1.14
CA ARG A 185 -19.32 9.38 -2.28
C ARG A 185 -20.71 9.31 -2.89
N CYS A 186 -21.75 9.08 -2.07
CA CYS A 186 -23.14 9.05 -2.56
C CYS A 186 -23.53 10.35 -3.28
N PHE A 187 -23.23 11.50 -2.67
CA PHE A 187 -23.58 12.81 -3.24
C PHE A 187 -22.78 13.15 -4.50
N LEU A 188 -21.49 12.81 -4.56
CA LEU A 188 -20.66 13.05 -5.74
C LEU A 188 -21.09 12.17 -6.92
N HIS A 189 -21.36 10.88 -6.69
CA HIS A 189 -21.78 9.96 -7.76
C HIS A 189 -23.17 10.27 -8.31
N ALA A 190 -24.05 10.86 -7.51
CA ALA A 190 -25.32 11.40 -7.99
C ALA A 190 -25.17 12.65 -8.88
N ASN A 191 -23.97 13.27 -8.94
CA ASN A 191 -23.73 14.54 -9.61
C ASN A 191 -22.49 14.49 -10.55
N PRO A 192 -22.63 13.91 -11.76
CA PRO A 192 -21.49 13.61 -12.64
C PRO A 192 -20.62 14.82 -13.05
N LEU A 193 -21.21 16.03 -13.15
CA LEU A 193 -20.46 17.24 -13.49
C LEU A 193 -19.47 17.64 -12.39
N VAL A 194 -19.90 17.55 -11.13
CA VAL A 194 -19.04 17.83 -9.98
C VAL A 194 -18.00 16.73 -9.82
N MET A 195 -18.37 15.47 -10.04
CA MET A 195 -17.46 14.33 -9.99
C MET A 195 -16.25 14.50 -10.93
N LYS A 196 -16.45 15.03 -12.15
CA LYS A 196 -15.38 15.28 -13.14
C LYS A 196 -14.31 16.30 -12.70
N ILE A 197 -14.60 17.09 -11.66
CA ILE A 197 -13.64 18.03 -11.05
C ILE A 197 -12.62 17.25 -10.20
N PHE A 198 -13.07 16.23 -9.49
CA PHE A 198 -12.24 15.45 -8.56
C PHE A 198 -11.51 14.29 -9.21
N ARG A 199 -12.12 13.65 -10.21
CA ARG A 199 -11.57 12.44 -10.83
C ARG A 199 -11.95 12.36 -12.30
N ARG A 200 -10.98 11.98 -13.13
CA ARG A 200 -11.12 11.86 -14.59
C ARG A 200 -10.62 10.51 -15.04
N PRO A 201 -11.16 9.93 -16.13
CA PRO A 201 -10.60 8.72 -16.71
C PRO A 201 -9.13 8.88 -17.10
N TRP A 202 -8.33 7.83 -16.97
CA TRP A 202 -6.90 7.81 -17.28
C TRP A 202 -6.51 6.56 -18.07
N LYS A 203 -5.35 6.60 -18.73
CA LYS A 203 -4.78 5.45 -19.46
C LYS A 203 -3.97 4.55 -18.53
N GLY A 204 -4.12 3.24 -18.66
CA GLY A 204 -3.40 2.26 -17.84
C GLY A 204 -4.19 1.80 -16.61
N ILE A 205 -3.48 1.17 -15.67
CA ILE A 205 -4.04 0.62 -14.43
C ILE A 205 -3.86 1.62 -13.31
N ALA A 206 -2.62 2.00 -12.99
CA ALA A 206 -2.29 2.95 -11.94
C ALA A 206 -2.85 4.35 -12.23
N GLU A 207 -3.61 4.89 -11.28
CA GLU A 207 -4.15 6.24 -11.33
C GLU A 207 -3.06 7.31 -11.15
N PRO A 208 -2.97 8.31 -12.04
CA PRO A 208 -2.04 9.43 -11.84
C PRO A 208 -2.52 10.36 -10.71
N LEU A 209 -1.59 10.73 -9.82
CA LEU A 209 -1.85 11.75 -8.80
C LEU A 209 -1.99 13.12 -9.49
N SER A 210 -3.18 13.71 -9.37
CA SER A 210 -3.59 14.86 -10.19
C SER A 210 -3.77 16.17 -9.42
N MET A 211 -3.80 16.12 -8.08
CA MET A 211 -4.12 17.27 -7.22
C MET A 211 -3.01 17.59 -6.20
N PRO A 212 -1.90 18.24 -6.60
CA PRO A 212 -0.79 18.56 -5.69
C PRO A 212 -1.17 19.41 -4.47
N ALA A 213 -2.24 20.21 -4.57
CA ALA A 213 -2.74 21.00 -3.45
C ALA A 213 -3.30 20.14 -2.29
N SER A 214 -3.69 18.89 -2.57
CA SER A 214 -4.19 17.94 -1.58
C SER A 214 -3.14 16.90 -1.17
N TRP A 215 -1.89 17.05 -1.58
CA TRP A 215 -0.83 16.10 -1.25
C TRP A 215 -0.34 16.28 0.19
N ILE A 216 -0.28 15.17 0.92
CA ILE A 216 0.47 15.05 2.16
C ILE A 216 1.79 14.38 1.81
N THR A 217 2.84 15.19 1.65
CA THR A 217 4.18 14.72 1.26
C THR A 217 5.03 14.46 2.50
N HIS A 218 5.57 13.26 2.62
CA HIS A 218 6.33 12.83 3.78
C HIS A 218 7.21 11.60 3.49
N ARG A 219 8.11 11.29 4.42
CA ARG A 219 8.87 10.04 4.51
C ARG A 219 8.18 9.08 5.49
N THR A 220 8.17 7.78 5.19
CA THR A 220 7.78 6.70 6.12
C THR A 220 8.63 5.46 5.86
N ALA A 221 8.77 4.59 6.85
CA ALA A 221 9.49 3.33 6.68
C ALA A 221 8.90 2.46 5.55
N PHE A 222 7.56 2.38 5.45
CA PHE A 222 6.83 1.69 4.37
C PHE A 222 7.08 2.21 2.94
N TYR A 223 7.75 3.36 2.78
CA TYR A 223 8.15 3.83 1.45
C TYR A 223 9.60 3.45 1.16
N ASP A 224 10.44 3.62 2.18
CA ASP A 224 11.88 3.42 2.12
C ASP A 224 12.25 1.95 1.91
N ASP A 225 11.52 1.02 2.50
CA ASP A 225 11.69 -0.43 2.30
C ASP A 225 11.57 -0.84 0.82
N ILE A 226 10.58 -0.30 0.12
CA ILE A 226 10.34 -0.58 -1.29
C ILE A 226 11.39 0.10 -2.18
N PHE A 227 11.84 1.31 -1.81
CA PHE A 227 12.88 2.01 -2.54
C PHE A 227 14.25 1.35 -2.42
N PHE A 228 14.55 0.73 -1.28
CA PHE A 228 15.76 -0.07 -1.11
C PHE A 228 15.84 -1.15 -2.19
N GLU A 229 14.77 -1.93 -2.39
CA GLU A 229 14.76 -3.01 -3.40
C GLU A 229 15.01 -2.48 -4.82
N GLN A 230 14.44 -1.33 -5.18
CA GLN A 230 14.66 -0.74 -6.51
C GLN A 230 16.13 -0.34 -6.71
N ILE A 231 16.74 0.29 -5.69
CA ILE A 231 18.14 0.76 -5.73
C ILE A 231 19.11 -0.42 -5.67
N TYR A 232 18.82 -1.39 -4.79
CA TYR A 232 19.62 -2.59 -4.60
C TYR A 232 19.77 -3.35 -5.90
N ASN A 233 18.67 -3.55 -6.64
CA ASN A 233 18.70 -4.18 -7.95
C ASN A 233 19.61 -3.43 -8.93
N LEU A 234 19.48 -2.12 -9.08
CA LEU A 234 20.40 -1.39 -9.96
C LEU A 234 21.87 -1.62 -9.54
N TYR A 235 22.17 -1.56 -8.24
CA TYR A 235 23.51 -1.72 -7.68
C TYR A 235 24.15 -3.08 -7.98
N ILE A 236 23.35 -4.16 -7.97
CA ILE A 236 23.86 -5.53 -8.19
C ILE A 236 23.79 -5.98 -9.65
N LEU A 237 22.88 -5.41 -10.46
CA LEU A 237 22.63 -5.85 -11.83
C LEU A 237 23.45 -5.06 -12.87
N GLU A 238 23.82 -3.81 -12.57
CA GLU A 238 24.55 -2.93 -13.49
C GLU A 238 25.92 -2.50 -12.95
N GLU A 239 26.88 -2.41 -13.86
CA GLU A 239 28.21 -1.86 -13.58
C GLU A 239 28.21 -0.36 -13.86
N LEU A 240 27.97 0.43 -12.82
CA LEU A 240 27.98 1.89 -12.89
C LEU A 240 29.38 2.47 -12.57
N PRO A 241 29.68 3.70 -13.02
CA PRO A 241 30.86 4.44 -12.58
C PRO A 241 31.01 4.47 -11.05
N GLN A 242 32.25 4.49 -10.55
CA GLN A 242 32.53 4.35 -9.12
C GLN A 242 31.87 5.43 -8.24
N ASN A 243 31.76 6.66 -8.75
CA ASN A 243 31.06 7.75 -8.06
C ASN A 243 29.56 7.47 -7.92
N GLU A 244 28.92 6.91 -8.95
CA GLU A 244 27.51 6.50 -8.91
C GLU A 244 27.31 5.30 -7.98
N GLN A 245 28.18 4.29 -8.06
CA GLN A 245 28.13 3.15 -7.12
C GLN A 245 28.26 3.62 -5.67
N SER A 246 29.18 4.55 -5.40
CA SER A 246 29.36 5.09 -4.05
C SER A 246 28.10 5.84 -3.59
N LYS A 247 27.46 6.59 -4.47
CA LYS A 247 26.22 7.31 -4.17
C LYS A 247 25.05 6.37 -3.88
N LEU A 248 24.85 5.32 -4.68
CA LEU A 248 23.81 4.32 -4.45
C LEU A 248 24.04 3.56 -3.15
N LYS A 249 25.30 3.23 -2.82
CA LYS A 249 25.67 2.62 -1.53
C LYS A 249 25.26 3.52 -0.35
N GLU A 250 25.55 4.82 -0.41
CA GLU A 250 25.12 5.79 0.61
C GLU A 250 23.60 5.84 0.77
N MET A 251 22.86 5.78 -0.34
CA MET A 251 21.39 5.72 -0.32
C MET A 251 20.88 4.47 0.40
N LEU A 252 21.44 3.30 0.08
CA LEU A 252 21.07 2.03 0.69
C LEU A 252 21.35 2.03 2.21
N GLU A 253 22.51 2.51 2.65
CA GLU A 253 22.85 2.63 4.07
C GLU A 253 21.91 3.59 4.81
N SER A 254 21.61 4.74 4.21
CA SER A 254 20.72 5.74 4.82
C SER A 254 19.29 5.24 4.98
N ILE A 255 18.76 4.55 3.95
CA ILE A 255 17.44 3.93 3.99
C ILE A 255 17.39 2.83 5.05
N LEU A 256 18.38 1.92 5.04
CA LEU A 256 18.42 0.80 5.97
C LEU A 256 18.54 1.29 7.42
N ASN A 257 19.37 2.30 7.68
CA ASN A 257 19.50 2.91 9.00
C ASN A 257 18.17 3.52 9.49
N PHE A 258 17.45 4.25 8.63
CA PHE A 258 16.15 4.79 9.01
C PHE A 258 15.13 3.71 9.35
N LEU A 259 15.17 2.57 8.66
CA LEU A 259 14.31 1.43 8.94
C LEU A 259 14.67 0.77 10.27
N ILE A 260 15.85 0.17 10.38
CA ILE A 260 16.16 -0.74 11.50
C ILE A 260 16.65 -0.03 12.78
N VAL A 261 17.04 1.24 12.67
CA VAL A 261 17.51 2.05 13.83
C VAL A 261 16.45 3.07 14.24
N THR A 262 16.03 3.94 13.31
CA THR A 262 15.11 5.04 13.65
C THR A 262 13.66 4.57 13.80
N SER A 263 13.23 3.60 12.97
CA SER A 263 11.83 3.17 12.88
C SER A 263 11.53 1.91 13.70
N MET A 264 12.50 1.37 14.42
CA MET A 264 12.32 0.17 15.24
C MET A 264 11.64 0.50 16.56
N GLU A 265 10.68 -0.34 16.94
CA GLU A 265 10.12 -0.40 18.28
C GLU A 265 10.00 -1.84 18.80
N TRP A 266 9.87 -1.99 20.12
CA TRP A 266 9.79 -3.31 20.77
C TRP A 266 8.34 -3.74 20.97
N LEU A 267 8.01 -4.94 20.49
CA LEU A 267 6.73 -5.61 20.71
C LEU A 267 6.89 -6.93 21.46
N LYS A 268 5.76 -7.57 21.75
CA LYS A 268 5.69 -8.93 22.30
C LYS A 268 4.71 -9.78 21.50
N GLY A 269 5.08 -11.02 21.20
CA GLY A 269 4.20 -12.01 20.59
C GLY A 269 2.96 -12.23 21.46
N PRO A 270 1.76 -12.34 20.87
CA PRO A 270 0.51 -12.29 21.62
C PRO A 270 0.23 -13.59 22.39
N SER A 271 0.82 -14.72 21.99
CA SER A 271 0.63 -16.00 22.66
C SER A 271 1.84 -16.39 23.52
N SER A 272 3.05 -16.26 22.98
CA SER A 272 4.28 -16.67 23.67
C SER A 272 4.86 -15.59 24.60
N GLY A 273 4.52 -14.32 24.36
CA GLY A 273 5.18 -13.18 24.99
C GLY A 273 6.61 -12.92 24.49
N ILE A 274 7.07 -13.60 23.43
CA ILE A 274 8.40 -13.41 22.84
C ILE A 274 8.59 -11.92 22.52
N LYS A 275 9.59 -11.28 23.13
CA LYS A 275 9.94 -9.91 22.83
C LYS A 275 10.69 -9.87 21.49
N HIS A 276 10.22 -9.07 20.55
CA HIS A 276 10.84 -8.92 19.24
C HIS A 276 10.80 -7.47 18.78
N PRO A 277 11.74 -7.03 17.93
CA PRO A 277 11.66 -5.72 17.30
C PRO A 277 10.55 -5.73 16.23
N ALA A 278 10.05 -4.55 15.86
CA ALA A 278 9.12 -4.37 14.75
C ALA A 278 9.27 -2.95 14.20
N ILE A 279 8.92 -2.73 12.93
CA ILE A 279 9.10 -1.43 12.29
C ILE A 279 7.80 -0.65 12.28
N THR A 280 7.81 0.55 12.84
CA THR A 280 6.69 1.51 12.77
C THR A 280 6.87 2.46 11.59
N CYS A 281 5.83 2.65 10.78
CA CYS A 281 5.93 3.53 9.61
C CYS A 281 6.17 5.00 9.94
N LEU A 282 5.73 5.43 11.12
CA LEU A 282 5.77 6.81 11.55
C LEU A 282 6.39 6.91 12.94
N PRO A 283 7.73 6.74 13.03
CA PRO A 283 8.42 6.78 14.31
C PRO A 283 8.29 8.14 14.97
N LYS A 284 8.27 8.14 16.31
CA LYS A 284 8.13 9.35 17.12
C LYS A 284 9.16 9.39 18.23
N ASN A 285 9.54 10.59 18.62
CA ASN A 285 10.34 10.79 19.83
C ASN A 285 9.46 10.69 21.10
N GLU A 286 10.09 10.81 22.27
CA GLU A 286 9.42 10.77 23.58
C GLU A 286 8.33 11.85 23.75
N LYS A 287 8.41 12.94 22.98
CA LYS A 287 7.42 14.04 22.98
C LYS A 287 6.26 13.80 22.00
N GLY A 288 6.27 12.67 21.29
CA GLY A 288 5.27 12.35 20.27
C GLY A 288 5.43 13.13 18.96
N GLU A 289 6.62 13.68 18.70
CA GLU A 289 6.95 14.38 17.46
C GLU A 289 7.53 13.38 16.45
N PRO A 290 7.21 13.51 15.14
CA PRO A 290 7.70 12.58 14.12
C PRO A 290 9.23 12.65 14.01
N LEU A 291 9.88 11.49 13.93
CA LEU A 291 11.32 11.31 13.69
C LEU A 291 11.68 11.30 12.18
N CYS A 292 10.75 11.70 11.33
CA CYS A 292 10.90 11.70 9.89
C CYS A 292 10.45 13.04 9.30
N ASN A 293 10.88 13.30 8.06
CA ASN A 293 10.47 14.49 7.32
C ASN A 293 8.94 14.54 7.11
N LEU A 294 8.27 15.37 7.91
CA LEU A 294 6.83 15.64 7.87
C LEU A 294 6.55 17.07 8.35
N LYS A 295 5.82 17.87 7.56
CA LYS A 295 5.54 19.26 7.92
C LYS A 295 4.61 19.33 9.15
N PRO A 296 4.77 20.32 10.05
CA PRO A 296 3.90 20.46 11.23
C PRO A 296 2.40 20.52 10.91
N LYS A 297 2.02 21.19 9.82
CA LYS A 297 0.62 21.26 9.35
C LYS A 297 0.07 19.89 8.96
N ASP A 298 0.91 19.05 8.36
CA ASP A 298 0.56 17.75 7.81
C ASP A 298 0.54 16.71 8.95
N TRP A 299 1.45 16.85 9.93
CA TRP A 299 1.41 16.10 11.18
C TRP A 299 0.12 16.39 11.97
N LYS A 300 -0.23 17.67 12.13
CA LYS A 300 -1.50 18.07 12.74
C LYS A 300 -2.68 17.46 11.99
N ALA A 301 -2.67 17.50 10.66
CA ALA A 301 -3.75 16.91 9.87
C ALA A 301 -3.87 15.40 10.07
N LYS A 302 -2.75 14.66 10.10
CA LYS A 302 -2.72 13.22 10.39
C LYS A 302 -3.30 12.91 11.76
N LYS A 303 -2.85 13.60 12.82
CA LYS A 303 -3.38 13.45 14.18
C LYS A 303 -4.88 13.70 14.26
N GLU A 304 -5.38 14.74 13.58
CA GLU A 304 -6.82 15.03 13.57
C GLU A 304 -7.67 13.99 12.86
N LEU A 305 -7.06 13.18 11.99
CA LEU A 305 -7.68 12.08 11.27
C LEU A 305 -7.48 10.73 11.98
N GLY A 306 -6.86 10.70 13.17
CA GLY A 306 -6.55 9.47 13.92
C GLY A 306 -5.30 8.74 13.46
N PHE A 307 -4.52 9.29 12.53
CA PHE A 307 -3.27 8.67 12.02
C PHE A 307 -2.05 8.94 12.90
N ASP A 308 -2.22 9.37 14.15
CA ASP A 308 -1.10 9.46 15.07
C ASP A 308 -0.80 8.12 15.74
N ASP A 309 -1.77 7.28 16.05
CA ASP A 309 -1.51 5.96 16.64
C ASP A 309 -1.23 4.92 15.55
N TYR A 310 0.06 4.77 15.22
CA TYR A 310 0.53 3.84 14.20
C TYR A 310 0.96 2.51 14.84
N VAL A 311 0.45 1.42 14.27
CA VAL A 311 0.82 0.05 14.64
C VAL A 311 1.95 -0.40 13.72
N PRO A 312 2.98 -1.12 14.22
CA PRO A 312 3.98 -1.72 13.35
C PRO A 312 3.40 -2.62 12.28
N ASP A 313 3.94 -2.45 11.08
CA ASP A 313 3.54 -3.13 9.86
C ASP A 313 4.34 -4.44 9.77
N VAL A 314 3.65 -5.56 9.55
CA VAL A 314 4.30 -6.86 9.45
C VAL A 314 5.19 -6.91 8.20
N ASP A 315 4.71 -6.42 7.07
CA ASP A 315 5.44 -6.39 5.80
C ASP A 315 6.67 -5.50 5.85
N THR A 316 6.56 -4.25 6.32
CA THR A 316 7.75 -3.38 6.45
C THR A 316 8.80 -3.99 7.37
N THR A 317 8.38 -4.72 8.40
CA THR A 317 9.30 -5.46 9.26
C THR A 317 9.99 -6.61 8.51
N PHE A 318 9.24 -7.43 7.77
CA PHE A 318 9.79 -8.56 7.02
C PHE A 318 10.63 -8.14 5.80
N LEU A 319 10.26 -7.04 5.13
CA LEU A 319 11.09 -6.39 4.13
C LEU A 319 12.40 -5.91 4.73
N ALA A 320 12.36 -5.19 5.86
CA ALA A 320 13.59 -4.75 6.54
C ALA A 320 14.50 -5.93 6.93
N LEU A 321 13.94 -7.08 7.34
CA LEU A 321 14.70 -8.31 7.60
C LEU A 321 15.37 -8.86 6.33
N ALA A 322 14.63 -8.91 5.21
CA ALA A 322 15.19 -9.34 3.92
C ALA A 322 16.30 -8.38 3.48
N MET A 323 16.10 -7.07 3.65
CA MET A 323 17.07 -6.03 3.33
C MET A 323 18.34 -6.15 4.18
N SER A 324 18.22 -6.36 5.49
CA SER A 324 19.36 -6.60 6.39
C SER A 324 20.20 -7.78 5.92
N ARG A 325 19.57 -8.90 5.53
CA ARG A 325 20.28 -10.06 4.97
C ARG A 325 20.95 -9.74 3.64
N LYS A 326 20.21 -9.16 2.69
CA LYS A 326 20.72 -8.76 1.36
C LYS A 326 21.90 -7.79 1.48
N TRP A 327 21.86 -6.89 2.46
CA TRP A 327 22.93 -5.94 2.74
C TRP A 327 24.18 -6.63 3.29
N LEU A 328 24.05 -7.45 4.33
CA LEU A 328 25.17 -8.23 4.89
C LEU A 328 25.85 -9.09 3.82
N ASP A 329 25.06 -9.80 3.02
CA ASP A 329 25.56 -10.67 1.96
C ASP A 329 26.26 -9.86 0.85
N LEU A 330 25.72 -8.70 0.48
CA LEU A 330 26.32 -7.80 -0.49
C LEU A 330 27.66 -7.24 -0.01
N VAL A 331 27.73 -6.79 1.24
CA VAL A 331 28.94 -6.25 1.87
C VAL A 331 30.03 -7.31 1.92
N ALA A 332 29.70 -8.54 2.34
CA ALA A 332 30.63 -9.65 2.33
C ALA A 332 31.09 -10.01 0.90
N LYS A 333 30.16 -10.12 -0.05
CA LYS A 333 30.46 -10.51 -1.44
C LYS A 333 31.34 -9.50 -2.17
N LYS A 334 31.13 -8.20 -1.97
CA LYS A 334 31.87 -7.12 -2.65
C LYS A 334 32.99 -6.52 -1.79
N ASN A 335 33.20 -7.00 -0.56
CA ASN A 335 34.15 -6.45 0.42
C ASN A 335 33.99 -4.92 0.58
N LEU A 336 32.75 -4.48 0.79
CA LEU A 336 32.44 -3.05 0.86
C LEU A 336 32.87 -2.45 2.19
N ASN A 337 33.42 -1.23 2.15
CA ASN A 337 33.65 -0.44 3.36
C ASN A 337 32.34 0.23 3.78
N CYS A 338 31.75 -0.25 4.87
CA CYS A 338 30.42 0.12 5.35
C CYS A 338 30.43 0.47 6.85
N ASP A 339 29.36 1.10 7.32
CA ASP A 339 29.20 1.40 8.74
C ASP A 339 29.08 0.11 9.57
N VAL A 340 30.08 -0.15 10.42
CA VAL A 340 30.17 -1.34 11.27
C VAL A 340 29.02 -1.42 12.27
N GLN A 341 28.52 -0.29 12.77
CA GLN A 341 27.37 -0.28 13.69
C GLN A 341 26.08 -0.68 12.95
N LEU A 342 25.90 -0.20 11.73
CA LEU A 342 24.75 -0.58 10.91
C LEU A 342 24.76 -2.08 10.59
N LEU A 343 25.93 -2.66 10.27
CA LEU A 343 26.07 -4.11 10.07
C LEU A 343 25.68 -4.89 11.33
N LYS A 344 26.16 -4.45 12.50
CA LYS A 344 25.81 -5.07 13.78
C LYS A 344 24.30 -5.00 14.04
N HIS A 345 23.65 -3.86 13.77
CA HIS A 345 22.20 -3.74 13.91
C HIS A 345 21.45 -4.68 12.95
N CYS A 346 21.96 -4.91 11.74
CA CYS A 346 21.38 -5.90 10.82
C CYS A 346 21.46 -7.32 11.40
N GLU A 347 22.60 -7.69 11.96
CA GLU A 347 22.80 -9.00 12.59
C GLU A 347 21.87 -9.19 13.80
N GLU A 348 21.83 -8.21 14.70
CA GLU A 348 20.95 -8.21 15.88
C GLU A 348 19.47 -8.31 15.46
N PHE A 349 19.05 -7.57 14.43
CA PHE A 349 17.67 -7.57 13.95
C PHE A 349 17.24 -8.93 13.37
N LEU A 350 18.18 -9.66 12.76
CA LEU A 350 17.95 -11.00 12.22
C LEU A 350 17.97 -12.11 13.30
N ASP A 351 18.60 -11.86 14.45
CA ASP A 351 18.85 -12.82 15.53
C ASP A 351 17.64 -13.03 16.46
N PHE A 352 16.47 -13.21 15.85
CA PHE A 352 15.22 -13.56 16.52
C PHE A 352 14.58 -14.76 15.85
N PRO A 353 13.76 -15.53 16.57
CA PRO A 353 13.04 -16.68 16.02
C PRO A 353 11.86 -16.26 15.13
N TRP A 354 12.15 -15.61 14.01
CA TRP A 354 11.15 -14.91 13.20
C TRP A 354 10.06 -15.81 12.62
N VAL A 355 10.38 -17.07 12.29
CA VAL A 355 9.37 -18.04 11.81
C VAL A 355 8.41 -18.43 12.93
N GLU A 356 8.91 -18.62 14.16
CA GLU A 356 8.07 -18.90 15.32
C GLU A 356 7.20 -17.69 15.69
N ILE A 357 7.80 -16.48 15.68
CA ILE A 357 7.09 -15.22 15.94
C ILE A 357 5.94 -15.03 14.95
N ILE A 358 6.20 -15.19 13.65
CA ILE A 358 5.18 -14.92 12.63
C ILE A 358 4.11 -16.01 12.56
N ASN A 359 4.44 -17.25 12.94
CA ASN A 359 3.48 -18.33 13.06
C ASN A 359 2.38 -18.01 14.10
N GLU A 360 2.66 -17.21 15.14
CA GLU A 360 1.64 -16.71 16.08
C GLU A 360 0.57 -15.83 15.43
N TYR A 361 0.84 -15.26 14.25
CA TYR A 361 -0.08 -14.41 13.51
C TYR A 361 -0.68 -15.10 12.28
N GLN A 362 -0.15 -16.26 11.89
CA GLN A 362 -0.56 -16.96 10.67
C GLN A 362 -1.88 -17.71 10.85
N ILE A 363 -2.85 -17.44 9.98
CA ILE A 363 -4.16 -18.10 9.94
C ILE A 363 -3.97 -19.58 9.57
N GLY A 364 -4.52 -20.48 10.39
CA GLY A 364 -4.26 -21.93 10.29
C GLY A 364 -2.96 -22.39 10.95
N GLY A 365 -2.18 -21.46 11.53
CA GLY A 365 -1.03 -21.72 12.39
C GLY A 365 -1.32 -21.39 13.86
N GLY A 366 -0.41 -20.66 14.50
CA GLY A 366 -0.51 -20.22 15.90
C GLY A 366 -1.50 -19.08 16.17
N ASN A 367 -2.18 -18.55 15.14
CA ASN A 367 -3.09 -17.41 15.29
C ASN A 367 -4.31 -17.72 16.14
N LYS A 368 -4.33 -17.18 17.37
CA LYS A 368 -5.42 -17.30 18.33
C LYS A 368 -6.03 -15.97 18.77
N THR A 369 -5.38 -14.85 18.48
CA THR A 369 -5.66 -13.56 19.15
C THR A 369 -5.69 -12.35 18.22
N ASN A 370 -5.24 -12.46 16.96
CA ASN A 370 -5.16 -11.33 16.02
C ASN A 370 -5.78 -11.72 14.66
N LEU A 371 -7.11 -11.89 14.64
CA LEU A 371 -7.85 -12.22 13.43
C LEU A 371 -8.09 -10.98 12.56
N PRO A 372 -8.24 -11.14 11.23
CA PRO A 372 -8.73 -10.05 10.38
C PRO A 372 -10.08 -9.53 10.90
N THR A 373 -10.17 -8.24 11.18
CA THR A 373 -11.42 -7.58 11.60
C THR A 373 -12.19 -7.01 10.41
N ILE A 374 -11.51 -6.80 9.28
CA ILE A 374 -12.11 -6.37 8.01
C ILE A 374 -11.83 -7.47 6.98
N THR A 375 -12.89 -7.90 6.30
CA THR A 375 -12.90 -9.10 5.45
C THR A 375 -13.30 -8.81 4.01
N MET A 376 -13.26 -7.55 3.59
CA MET A 376 -13.62 -7.17 2.21
C MET A 376 -12.69 -7.76 1.14
N THR A 377 -11.50 -8.24 1.55
CA THR A 377 -10.58 -8.93 0.63
C THR A 377 -10.94 -10.40 0.41
N ARG A 378 -12.03 -10.89 1.01
CA ARG A 378 -12.72 -12.09 0.53
C ARG A 378 -13.27 -11.77 -0.87
N PRO A 379 -12.77 -12.46 -1.91
CA PRO A 379 -12.78 -13.92 -1.99
C PRO A 379 -11.44 -14.62 -1.71
N LEU A 380 -10.38 -13.93 -1.26
CA LEU A 380 -9.15 -14.61 -0.85
C LEU A 380 -9.44 -15.72 0.18
N ASP A 381 -8.87 -16.89 -0.07
CA ASP A 381 -8.71 -17.90 0.95
C ASP A 381 -7.60 -17.42 1.90
N TYR A 382 -7.96 -17.12 3.15
CA TYR A 382 -7.03 -16.58 4.12
C TYR A 382 -6.15 -17.66 4.78
N TYR A 383 -6.37 -18.95 4.51
CA TYR A 383 -5.51 -19.99 5.08
C TYR A 383 -4.05 -19.77 4.70
N GLY A 384 -3.18 -19.70 5.72
CA GLY A 384 -1.75 -19.43 5.58
C GLY A 384 -1.35 -17.96 5.52
N ALA A 385 -2.30 -17.02 5.50
CA ALA A 385 -2.01 -15.60 5.53
C ALA A 385 -1.79 -15.05 6.94
N VAL A 386 -1.09 -13.93 7.02
CA VAL A 386 -0.93 -13.07 8.18
C VAL A 386 -1.60 -11.72 7.90
N PRO A 387 -2.38 -11.18 8.84
CA PRO A 387 -2.94 -9.84 8.72
C PRO A 387 -1.86 -8.73 8.77
N LEU A 388 -2.21 -7.52 8.32
CA LEU A 388 -1.26 -6.41 8.12
C LEU A 388 -0.43 -6.03 9.35
N TRP A 389 -1.06 -6.01 10.52
CA TRP A 389 -0.52 -5.34 11.70
C TRP A 389 -0.10 -6.35 12.76
N PHE A 390 1.03 -6.09 13.41
CA PHE A 390 1.35 -6.73 14.68
C PHE A 390 0.33 -6.35 15.76
N ASP A 391 0.20 -7.18 16.80
CA ASP A 391 -0.70 -6.88 17.91
C ASP A 391 -0.09 -5.77 18.80
N LYS A 392 -0.76 -4.61 18.86
CA LYS A 392 -0.36 -3.47 19.69
C LYS A 392 -1.57 -2.74 20.25
N PRO A 393 -1.87 -2.89 21.56
CA PRO A 393 -2.90 -2.09 22.21
C PRO A 393 -2.42 -0.65 22.49
N PHE A 394 -3.33 0.31 22.38
CA PHE A 394 -3.10 1.72 22.76
C PHE A 394 -3.92 2.09 23.98
N GLU A 395 -3.26 2.48 25.06
CA GLU A 395 -3.93 3.04 26.23
C GLU A 395 -4.20 4.53 26.03
N LYS A 396 -5.45 4.95 26.25
CA LYS A 396 -5.87 6.36 26.19
C LYS A 396 -5.83 7.00 27.57
N GLU A 397 -5.79 8.33 27.63
CA GLU A 397 -5.76 9.12 28.88
C GLU A 397 -6.89 8.76 29.88
N ASN A 398 -8.00 8.20 29.39
CA ASN A 398 -9.12 7.77 30.20
C ASN A 398 -9.06 6.28 30.61
N GLY A 399 -7.91 5.62 30.46
CA GLY A 399 -7.67 4.21 30.83
C GLY A 399 -8.25 3.19 29.86
N ARG A 400 -8.88 3.62 28.75
CA ARG A 400 -9.38 2.69 27.74
C ARG A 400 -8.23 2.13 26.91
N ILE A 401 -8.34 0.85 26.58
CA ILE A 401 -7.44 0.18 25.66
C ILE A 401 -8.14 0.10 24.30
N ILE A 402 -7.54 0.72 23.28
CA ILE A 402 -7.96 0.57 21.89
C ILE A 402 -7.08 -0.48 21.24
N ARG A 403 -7.72 -1.50 20.67
CA ARG A 403 -7.10 -2.47 19.77
C ARG A 403 -7.58 -2.19 18.35
N GLU A 404 -6.87 -2.75 17.36
CA GLU A 404 -7.21 -2.64 15.94
C GLU A 404 -7.58 -1.21 15.51
N THR A 405 -6.82 -0.21 15.97
CA THR A 405 -7.06 1.24 15.71
C THR A 405 -7.39 1.51 14.24
N LEU A 406 -6.74 0.76 13.35
CA LEU A 406 -6.75 0.93 11.91
C LEU A 406 -7.55 -0.16 11.18
N GLY A 407 -8.18 -1.08 11.93
CA GLY A 407 -8.69 -2.36 11.45
C GLY A 407 -7.57 -3.30 11.03
N ASN A 408 -7.85 -4.60 10.95
CA ASN A 408 -6.88 -5.59 10.49
C ASN A 408 -7.44 -6.36 9.29
N GLU A 409 -6.66 -6.45 8.22
CA GLU A 409 -7.09 -7.03 6.95
C GLU A 409 -6.01 -7.98 6.42
N VAL A 410 -6.30 -8.76 5.38
CA VAL A 410 -5.27 -9.56 4.69
C VAL A 410 -4.88 -8.87 3.39
N CYS A 411 -3.59 -8.57 3.24
CA CYS A 411 -2.97 -8.13 2.00
C CYS A 411 -2.09 -9.25 1.42
N PRO A 412 -2.35 -9.72 0.20
CA PRO A 412 -1.54 -10.78 -0.38
C PRO A 412 -0.13 -10.32 -0.75
N GLY A 413 0.09 -9.03 -1.08
CA GLY A 413 1.43 -8.48 -1.30
C GLY A 413 2.34 -8.62 -0.07
N HIS A 414 1.84 -8.17 1.09
CA HIS A 414 2.56 -8.26 2.37
C HIS A 414 2.97 -9.68 2.74
N ASN A 415 2.10 -10.65 2.48
CA ASN A 415 2.38 -12.05 2.75
C ASN A 415 3.48 -12.61 1.84
N MET A 416 3.62 -12.07 0.62
CA MET A 416 4.68 -12.47 -0.31
C MET A 416 6.04 -11.98 0.19
N ASP A 417 6.09 -10.76 0.77
CA ASP A 417 7.30 -10.22 1.38
C ASP A 417 7.74 -11.04 2.60
N ILE A 418 6.79 -11.51 3.42
CA ILE A 418 7.09 -12.43 4.53
C ILE A 418 7.71 -13.72 4.00
N LEU A 419 7.10 -14.33 2.97
CA LEU A 419 7.63 -15.56 2.38
C LEU A 419 9.02 -15.34 1.77
N GLU A 420 9.23 -14.28 1.00
CA GLU A 420 10.54 -13.93 0.42
C GLU A 420 11.61 -13.79 1.52
N SER A 421 11.28 -13.08 2.60
CA SER A 421 12.19 -12.84 3.72
C SER A 421 12.56 -14.12 4.46
N ILE A 422 11.59 -15.02 4.69
CA ILE A 422 11.84 -16.34 5.27
C ILE A 422 12.74 -17.18 4.37
N LEU A 423 12.50 -17.20 3.05
CA LEU A 423 13.34 -17.96 2.12
C LEU A 423 14.77 -17.41 2.02
N THR A 424 14.90 -16.09 2.08
CA THR A 424 16.20 -15.39 2.10
C THR A 424 17.00 -15.74 3.36
N ASN A 425 16.33 -15.85 4.52
CA ASN A 425 16.95 -16.14 5.82
C ASN A 425 16.82 -17.60 6.28
N ARG A 426 16.39 -18.51 5.40
CA ARG A 426 15.93 -19.88 5.76
C ARG A 426 16.90 -20.70 6.60
N LYS A 427 18.21 -20.49 6.43
CA LYS A 427 19.25 -21.21 7.19
C LYS A 427 19.39 -20.68 8.62
N GLN A 428 19.31 -19.37 8.81
CA GLN A 428 19.42 -18.76 10.14
C GLN A 428 18.16 -19.05 10.97
N TRP A 429 16.99 -19.08 10.32
CA TRP A 429 15.71 -19.28 11.00
C TRP A 429 15.21 -20.72 10.99
N ASN A 430 16.06 -21.69 10.62
CA ASN A 430 15.71 -23.11 10.53
C ASN A 430 14.38 -23.35 9.80
N ALA A 431 14.12 -22.58 8.74
CA ALA A 431 12.81 -22.48 8.11
C ALA A 431 12.38 -23.79 7.40
N LEU A 432 13.32 -24.72 7.22
CA LEU A 432 13.10 -26.00 6.54
C LEU A 432 12.94 -27.17 7.52
N GLU A 433 12.79 -26.88 8.81
CA GLU A 433 12.76 -27.87 9.88
C GLU A 433 11.43 -27.83 10.64
N GLY A 434 10.95 -29.01 11.08
CA GLY A 434 9.80 -29.14 11.99
C GLY A 434 8.58 -28.27 11.66
N ASP A 435 8.06 -27.58 12.66
CA ASP A 435 6.90 -26.70 12.55
C ASP A 435 7.16 -25.43 11.72
N ASN A 436 8.43 -25.02 11.60
CA ASN A 436 8.84 -23.88 10.78
C ASN A 436 8.62 -24.17 9.29
N LEU A 437 8.92 -25.40 8.84
CA LEU A 437 8.63 -25.82 7.46
C LEU A 437 7.13 -25.77 7.15
N GLU A 438 6.28 -26.19 8.09
CA GLU A 438 4.83 -26.16 7.89
C GLU A 438 4.30 -24.71 7.82
N THR A 439 4.92 -23.78 8.55
CA THR A 439 4.64 -22.33 8.45
C THR A 439 4.98 -21.81 7.04
N VAL A 440 6.13 -22.17 6.48
CA VAL A 440 6.53 -21.80 5.12
C VAL A 440 5.57 -22.36 4.07
N LYS A 441 5.21 -23.65 4.17
CA LYS A 441 4.27 -24.30 3.24
C LYS A 441 2.88 -23.66 3.27
N ARG A 442 2.42 -23.19 4.44
CA ARG A 442 1.15 -22.45 4.56
C ARG A 442 1.19 -21.12 3.80
N PHE A 443 2.26 -20.34 3.91
CA PHE A 443 2.41 -19.11 3.09
C PHE A 443 2.42 -19.42 1.59
N LEU A 444 3.16 -20.44 1.16
CA LEU A 444 3.17 -20.84 -0.24
C LEU A 444 1.76 -21.28 -0.71
N THR A 445 1.02 -22.00 0.12
CA THR A 445 -0.35 -22.43 -0.16
C THR A 445 -1.29 -21.23 -0.31
N PHE A 446 -1.18 -20.23 0.55
CA PHE A 446 -1.95 -18.98 0.45
C PHE A 446 -1.77 -18.31 -0.93
N HIS A 447 -0.52 -18.11 -1.35
CA HIS A 447 -0.23 -17.50 -2.65
C HIS A 447 -0.71 -18.38 -3.80
N TYR A 448 -0.44 -19.68 -3.74
CA TYR A 448 -0.91 -20.62 -4.76
C TYR A 448 -2.43 -20.55 -4.94
N ASN A 449 -3.20 -20.55 -3.85
CA ASN A 449 -4.65 -20.43 -3.90
C ASN A 449 -5.10 -19.09 -4.50
N ALA A 450 -4.45 -17.98 -4.14
CA ALA A 450 -4.75 -16.66 -4.71
C ALA A 450 -4.49 -16.59 -6.22
N PHE A 451 -3.43 -17.25 -6.71
CA PHE A 451 -3.08 -17.28 -8.13
C PHE A 451 -3.99 -18.22 -8.94
N VAL A 452 -4.18 -19.46 -8.48
CA VAL A 452 -4.98 -20.48 -9.19
C VAL A 452 -6.47 -20.12 -9.26
N SER A 453 -7.01 -19.49 -8.21
CA SER A 453 -8.39 -18.97 -8.23
C SER A 453 -8.59 -17.76 -9.15
N GLY A 454 -7.50 -17.11 -9.60
CA GLY A 454 -7.56 -15.85 -10.33
C GLY A 454 -7.84 -14.63 -9.45
N ASN A 455 -7.95 -14.79 -8.12
CA ASN A 455 -8.19 -13.69 -7.19
C ASN A 455 -7.07 -12.64 -7.21
N PHE A 456 -5.84 -13.04 -7.56
CA PHE A 456 -4.71 -12.11 -7.70
C PHE A 456 -4.95 -10.98 -8.73
N LYS A 457 -5.92 -11.14 -9.64
CA LYS A 457 -6.30 -10.12 -10.65
C LYS A 457 -7.40 -9.17 -10.18
N GLN A 458 -8.04 -9.45 -9.04
CA GLN A 458 -9.22 -8.72 -8.58
C GLN A 458 -8.80 -7.58 -7.64
N ASP A 459 -9.13 -6.34 -8.00
CA ASP A 459 -8.88 -5.14 -7.17
C ASP A 459 -9.41 -5.28 -5.73
N SER A 460 -10.52 -6.00 -5.53
CA SER A 460 -11.09 -6.26 -4.20
C SER A 460 -10.24 -7.18 -3.35
N ALA A 461 -9.53 -8.14 -3.96
CA ALA A 461 -8.70 -9.12 -3.25
C ALA A 461 -7.33 -8.54 -2.84
N VAL A 462 -6.73 -7.68 -3.65
CA VAL A 462 -5.33 -7.20 -3.46
C VAL A 462 -5.23 -5.86 -2.70
N ARG A 463 -6.19 -5.57 -1.84
CA ARG A 463 -6.71 -4.23 -1.50
C ARG A 463 -5.78 -3.18 -0.84
N PHE A 464 -4.48 -3.42 -0.73
CA PHE A 464 -3.46 -2.40 -0.38
C PHE A 464 -2.56 -2.01 -1.55
N TYR A 465 -2.56 -2.82 -2.59
CA TYR A 465 -1.80 -2.60 -3.79
C TYR A 465 -2.69 -2.79 -5.02
N LEU A 466 -2.10 -2.54 -6.18
CA LEU A 466 -2.69 -2.91 -7.44
C LEU A 466 -2.34 -4.37 -7.78
N PRO A 467 -3.16 -5.09 -8.56
CA PRO A 467 -2.87 -6.46 -8.97
C PRO A 467 -1.46 -6.65 -9.55
N GLU A 468 -0.99 -5.70 -10.36
CA GLU A 468 0.33 -5.70 -10.98
C GLU A 468 1.48 -5.57 -9.98
N ILE A 469 1.29 -4.90 -8.85
CA ILE A 469 2.28 -4.84 -7.78
C ILE A 469 2.40 -6.22 -7.12
N TYR A 470 1.27 -6.86 -6.81
CA TYR A 470 1.28 -8.20 -6.25
C TYR A 470 1.92 -9.22 -7.21
N VAL A 471 1.65 -9.09 -8.50
CA VAL A 471 2.30 -9.90 -9.54
C VAL A 471 3.81 -9.61 -9.62
N SER A 472 4.24 -8.35 -9.44
CA SER A 472 5.67 -8.02 -9.40
C SER A 472 6.40 -8.67 -8.21
N TYR A 473 5.70 -8.89 -7.11
CA TYR A 473 6.27 -9.57 -5.94
C TYR A 473 6.45 -11.07 -6.20
N ALA A 474 5.61 -11.69 -7.03
CA ALA A 474 5.87 -13.04 -7.52
C ALA A 474 7.16 -13.11 -8.35
N GLY A 475 7.48 -12.05 -9.11
CA GLY A 475 8.77 -11.91 -9.78
C GLY A 475 9.95 -11.88 -8.81
N ARG A 476 9.88 -11.04 -7.76
CA ARG A 476 10.91 -10.99 -6.70
C ARG A 476 11.07 -12.33 -5.98
N LEU A 477 9.95 -12.94 -5.57
CA LEU A 477 9.96 -14.26 -4.95
C LEU A 477 10.65 -15.29 -5.85
N TYR A 478 10.37 -15.27 -7.16
CA TYR A 478 10.96 -16.21 -8.09
C TYR A 478 12.47 -15.99 -8.27
N ASP A 479 12.97 -14.75 -8.30
CA ASP A 479 14.42 -14.49 -8.32
C ASP A 479 15.09 -15.03 -7.04
N THR A 480 14.46 -14.86 -5.87
CA THR A 480 14.89 -15.47 -4.60
C THR A 480 14.85 -17.01 -4.67
N TRP A 481 13.77 -17.59 -5.20
CA TRP A 481 13.61 -19.03 -5.39
C TRP A 481 14.75 -19.65 -6.20
N LEU A 482 15.21 -18.94 -7.24
CA LEU A 482 16.32 -19.37 -8.08
C LEU A 482 17.67 -19.44 -7.34
N THR A 483 17.81 -18.79 -6.19
CA THR A 483 19.02 -18.87 -5.35
C THR A 483 19.04 -20.10 -4.42
N ILE A 484 17.90 -20.78 -4.26
CA ILE A 484 17.74 -21.92 -3.35
C ILE A 484 18.22 -23.21 -4.05
N PRO A 485 19.05 -24.06 -3.41
CA PRO A 485 19.41 -25.37 -3.94
C PRO A 485 18.21 -26.27 -4.27
N GLU A 486 18.31 -27.11 -5.30
CA GLU A 486 17.20 -27.95 -5.78
C GLU A 486 16.64 -28.90 -4.70
N ASN A 487 17.50 -29.48 -3.87
CA ASN A 487 17.09 -30.33 -2.76
C ASN A 487 16.23 -29.58 -1.73
N GLU A 488 16.58 -28.33 -1.41
CA GLU A 488 15.81 -27.48 -0.51
C GLU A 488 14.48 -27.06 -1.16
N ARG A 489 14.48 -26.75 -2.47
CA ARG A 489 13.24 -26.45 -3.21
C ARG A 489 12.23 -27.59 -3.15
N ARG A 490 12.68 -28.85 -3.31
CA ARG A 490 11.82 -30.04 -3.22
C ARG A 490 11.22 -30.24 -1.82
N ILE A 491 11.88 -29.76 -0.77
CA ILE A 491 11.36 -29.81 0.61
C ILE A 491 10.26 -28.75 0.80
N ILE A 492 10.49 -27.54 0.28
CA ILE A 492 9.55 -26.41 0.39
C ILE A 492 8.31 -26.63 -0.47
N ASP A 493 8.51 -27.04 -1.73
CA ASP A 493 7.48 -27.12 -2.76
C ASP A 493 7.55 -28.45 -3.54
N PRO A 494 7.15 -29.57 -2.92
CA PRO A 494 7.16 -30.87 -3.60
C PRO A 494 6.19 -30.95 -4.79
N ASP A 495 5.18 -30.08 -4.83
CA ASP A 495 4.10 -30.10 -5.83
C ASP A 495 4.31 -29.10 -6.99
N GLY A 496 5.39 -28.30 -6.96
CA GLY A 496 5.69 -27.31 -8.00
C GLY A 496 4.73 -26.11 -8.05
N LYS A 497 4.16 -25.69 -6.91
CA LYS A 497 3.29 -24.50 -6.78
C LYS A 497 3.98 -23.21 -7.27
N VAL A 498 5.28 -23.04 -7.02
CA VAL A 498 6.02 -21.84 -7.43
C VAL A 498 6.04 -21.69 -8.95
N GLU A 499 6.22 -22.77 -9.69
CA GLU A 499 6.20 -22.75 -11.16
C GLU A 499 4.81 -22.42 -11.71
N VAL A 500 3.75 -22.91 -11.05
CA VAL A 500 2.37 -22.55 -11.40
C VAL A 500 2.12 -21.05 -11.19
N ILE A 501 2.56 -20.50 -10.05
CA ILE A 501 2.48 -19.06 -9.76
C ILE A 501 3.24 -18.26 -10.82
N ARG A 502 4.47 -18.67 -11.16
CA ARG A 502 5.29 -18.05 -12.22
C ARG A 502 4.54 -17.99 -13.54
N GLN A 503 3.98 -19.12 -14.00
CA GLN A 503 3.29 -19.15 -15.29
C GLN A 503 2.05 -18.25 -15.33
N LEU A 504 1.28 -18.21 -14.23
CA LEU A 504 0.10 -17.35 -14.11
C LEU A 504 0.47 -15.86 -14.07
N ALA A 505 1.57 -15.53 -13.39
CA ALA A 505 2.13 -14.18 -13.36
C ALA A 505 2.63 -13.72 -14.74
N ILE A 506 3.37 -14.57 -15.46
CA ILE A 506 3.78 -14.31 -16.86
C ILE A 506 2.56 -14.04 -17.75
N ASN A 507 1.52 -14.89 -17.64
CA ASN A 507 0.30 -14.74 -18.42
C ASN A 507 -0.41 -13.41 -18.11
N TYR A 508 -0.45 -12.99 -16.85
CA TYR A 508 -1.00 -11.69 -16.48
C TYR A 508 -0.21 -10.54 -17.12
N CYS A 509 1.12 -10.53 -16.99
CA CYS A 509 1.95 -9.50 -17.61
C CYS A 509 1.79 -9.46 -19.14
N LYS A 510 1.67 -10.63 -19.79
CA LYS A 510 1.53 -10.76 -21.23
C LYS A 510 0.17 -10.29 -21.75
N TYR A 511 -0.92 -10.81 -21.17
CA TYR A 511 -2.27 -10.62 -21.71
C TYR A 511 -3.02 -9.48 -21.03
N ASP A 512 -2.93 -9.39 -19.70
CA ASP A 512 -3.65 -8.39 -18.91
C ASP A 512 -2.88 -7.08 -18.79
N MET A 513 -1.55 -7.05 -18.89
CA MET A 513 -0.79 -5.80 -18.86
C MET A 513 -0.38 -5.35 -20.27
N LEU A 514 0.68 -5.95 -20.83
CA LEU A 514 1.29 -5.53 -22.10
C LEU A 514 0.42 -5.84 -23.32
N GLY A 515 -0.61 -6.67 -23.17
CA GLY A 515 -1.67 -6.88 -24.16
C GLY A 515 -2.65 -5.71 -24.29
N ALA A 516 -2.52 -4.67 -23.45
CA ALA A 516 -3.39 -3.51 -23.46
C ALA A 516 -2.63 -2.20 -23.20
N THR A 517 -3.35 -1.08 -23.21
CA THR A 517 -2.82 0.24 -22.87
C THR A 517 -2.32 0.26 -21.43
N LEU A 518 -1.07 0.69 -21.24
CA LEU A 518 -0.41 0.92 -19.95
C LEU A 518 0.12 2.34 -19.84
N ASN A 519 0.28 2.83 -18.61
CA ASN A 519 1.11 4.00 -18.33
C ASN A 519 2.57 3.56 -18.03
N PRO A 520 3.53 4.49 -17.89
CA PRO A 520 4.93 4.15 -17.64
C PRO A 520 5.18 3.41 -16.32
N PHE A 521 4.38 3.69 -15.28
CA PHE A 521 4.50 2.98 -14.00
C PHE A 521 4.13 1.50 -14.18
N ASP A 522 2.94 1.21 -14.74
CA ASP A 522 2.51 -0.17 -15.00
C ASP A 522 3.49 -0.90 -15.94
N ALA A 523 4.00 -0.20 -16.97
CA ALA A 523 4.94 -0.78 -17.91
C ALA A 523 6.27 -1.16 -17.23
N SER A 524 6.74 -0.34 -16.29
CA SER A 524 7.97 -0.67 -15.54
C SER A 524 7.80 -1.92 -14.68
N LEU A 525 6.65 -2.08 -14.01
CA LEU A 525 6.31 -3.30 -13.29
C LEU A 525 6.27 -4.52 -14.21
N ALA A 526 5.58 -4.44 -15.35
CA ALA A 526 5.50 -5.55 -16.29
C ALA A 526 6.88 -5.98 -16.81
N VAL A 527 7.73 -5.01 -17.19
CA VAL A 527 9.09 -5.27 -17.67
C VAL A 527 9.93 -5.94 -16.59
N ALA A 528 10.01 -5.34 -15.39
CA ALA A 528 10.80 -5.89 -14.30
C ALA A 528 10.33 -7.32 -13.96
N THR A 529 9.02 -7.50 -13.85
CA THR A 529 8.40 -8.79 -13.49
C THR A 529 8.70 -9.87 -14.52
N LEU A 530 8.53 -9.61 -15.82
CA LEU A 530 8.83 -10.59 -16.87
C LEU A 530 10.32 -10.96 -16.91
N CYS A 531 11.21 -10.01 -16.63
CA CYS A 531 12.64 -10.27 -16.55
C CYS A 531 12.98 -11.17 -15.35
N LEU A 532 12.44 -10.86 -14.17
CA LEU A 532 12.66 -11.63 -12.94
C LEU A 532 12.04 -13.03 -13.03
N LEU A 533 10.86 -13.15 -13.64
CA LEU A 533 10.22 -14.43 -13.96
C LEU A 533 10.89 -15.18 -15.12
N GLN A 534 12.05 -14.73 -15.62
CA GLN A 534 12.77 -15.30 -16.77
C GLN A 534 11.83 -15.71 -17.92
N TYR A 535 11.07 -14.75 -18.45
CA TYR A 535 10.19 -14.99 -19.59
C TYR A 535 10.93 -15.73 -20.71
N GLU A 536 10.33 -16.81 -21.22
CA GLU A 536 11.05 -17.79 -22.03
C GLU A 536 11.28 -17.35 -23.48
N THR A 537 10.37 -16.52 -24.02
CA THR A 537 10.39 -16.14 -25.45
C THR A 537 11.12 -14.82 -25.66
N ARG A 538 12.45 -14.86 -25.64
CA ARG A 538 13.29 -13.68 -25.91
C ARG A 538 13.09 -13.14 -27.33
N GLY A 539 13.05 -11.81 -27.46
CA GLY A 539 13.03 -11.13 -28.76
C GLY A 539 11.70 -11.19 -29.50
N ASP A 540 10.61 -11.67 -28.88
CA ASP A 540 9.26 -11.58 -29.45
C ASP A 540 8.66 -10.17 -29.41
N GLY A 541 9.38 -9.21 -28.81
CA GLY A 541 9.00 -7.80 -28.70
C GLY A 541 8.07 -7.49 -27.53
N LEU A 542 7.73 -8.48 -26.68
CA LEU A 542 6.82 -8.27 -25.54
C LEU A 542 7.44 -7.32 -24.51
N ILE A 543 8.67 -7.59 -24.06
CA ILE A 543 9.34 -6.75 -23.05
C ILE A 543 9.74 -5.40 -23.65
N GLU A 544 10.21 -5.40 -24.91
CA GLU A 544 10.56 -4.21 -25.67
C GLU A 544 9.39 -3.24 -25.83
N ARG A 545 8.14 -3.73 -25.83
CA ARG A 545 6.94 -2.90 -25.77
C ARG A 545 6.85 -2.09 -24.48
N GLY A 546 7.14 -2.72 -23.35
CA GLY A 546 7.22 -2.01 -22.08
C GLY A 546 8.29 -0.92 -22.15
N ILE A 547 9.49 -1.24 -22.64
CA ILE A 547 10.57 -0.27 -22.81
C ILE A 547 10.18 0.89 -23.75
N ARG A 548 9.47 0.59 -24.85
CA ARG A 548 8.94 1.62 -25.76
C ARG A 548 8.01 2.58 -25.03
N ILE A 549 7.11 2.08 -24.19
CA ILE A 549 6.18 2.91 -23.41
C ILE A 549 6.96 3.84 -22.47
N LEU A 550 8.01 3.34 -21.81
CA LEU A 550 8.87 4.14 -20.95
C LEU A 550 9.51 5.29 -21.74
N HIS A 551 10.15 4.96 -22.87
CA HIS A 551 10.81 5.94 -23.73
C HIS A 551 9.84 7.01 -24.28
N ASP A 552 8.70 6.59 -24.85
CA ASP A 552 7.73 7.48 -25.50
C ASP A 552 7.07 8.47 -24.52
N HIS A 553 7.08 8.19 -23.21
CA HIS A 553 6.49 9.04 -22.18
C HIS A 553 7.52 9.89 -21.42
N LEU A 554 8.80 9.85 -21.78
CA LEU A 554 9.81 10.73 -21.18
C LEU A 554 9.40 12.20 -21.28
N GLY A 555 9.46 12.91 -20.14
CA GLY A 555 9.16 14.34 -20.03
C GLY A 555 7.71 14.67 -19.67
N GLU A 556 6.86 13.67 -19.38
CA GLU A 556 5.47 13.93 -18.98
C GLU A 556 5.31 14.49 -17.55
N GLY A 557 6.37 14.43 -16.74
CA GLY A 557 6.39 14.86 -15.34
C GLY A 557 6.41 16.37 -15.14
N ARG A 558 5.99 16.83 -13.95
CA ARG A 558 6.03 18.25 -13.58
C ARG A 558 7.41 18.63 -13.04
N LYS A 559 7.76 19.92 -13.02
CA LYS A 559 9.00 20.44 -12.39
C LYS A 559 10.29 19.73 -12.83
N LYS A 560 10.38 19.35 -14.12
CA LYS A 560 11.52 18.60 -14.69
C LYS A 560 11.69 17.18 -14.14
N HIS A 561 10.64 16.58 -13.57
CA HIS A 561 10.61 15.12 -13.40
C HIS A 561 10.37 14.45 -14.76
N PRO A 562 10.98 13.29 -15.04
CA PRO A 562 10.79 12.59 -16.30
C PRO A 562 9.38 12.01 -16.44
N TYR A 563 8.73 11.63 -15.33
CA TYR A 563 7.40 11.02 -15.33
C TYR A 563 6.44 11.67 -14.33
N LYS A 564 5.14 11.42 -14.51
CA LYS A 564 4.11 11.81 -13.52
C LYS A 564 4.21 10.94 -12.27
N ALA A 565 3.58 11.40 -11.21
CA ALA A 565 3.32 10.57 -10.04
C ALA A 565 2.14 9.62 -10.34
N TYR A 566 2.37 8.31 -10.27
CA TYR A 566 1.33 7.28 -10.37
C TYR A 566 1.08 6.63 -9.01
N GLU A 567 -0.13 6.11 -8.81
CA GLU A 567 -0.45 5.32 -7.63
C GLU A 567 0.36 4.02 -7.64
N TRP A 568 1.05 3.73 -6.55
CA TRP A 568 1.74 2.46 -6.37
C TRP A 568 1.13 1.62 -5.25
N THR A 569 0.49 2.29 -4.29
CA THR A 569 -0.25 1.67 -3.20
C THR A 569 -1.48 2.49 -2.89
N MET A 570 -2.49 1.80 -2.38
CA MET A 570 -3.73 2.38 -1.94
C MET A 570 -3.90 2.08 -0.45
N VAL A 571 -4.18 3.13 0.31
CA VAL A 571 -4.37 3.03 1.75
C VAL A 571 -5.79 3.45 2.10
N ARG A 572 -6.41 2.67 3.00
CA ARG A 572 -7.66 2.96 3.69
C ARG A 572 -8.93 3.03 2.84
N HIS A 573 -10.01 2.68 3.51
CA HIS A 573 -11.38 2.60 3.02
C HIS A 573 -12.23 3.64 3.79
N PRO A 574 -13.41 4.07 3.28
CA PRO A 574 -13.82 4.15 1.87
C PRO A 574 -13.13 5.31 1.13
N THR A 575 -12.28 6.06 1.85
CA THR A 575 -11.71 7.36 1.45
C THR A 575 -10.77 7.28 0.26
N ARG A 576 -10.41 6.07 -0.20
CA ARG A 576 -9.43 5.78 -1.26
C ARG A 576 -8.27 6.77 -1.26
N ILE A 577 -7.25 6.50 -0.46
CA ILE A 577 -6.02 7.31 -0.46
C ILE A 577 -5.03 6.63 -1.39
N ILE A 578 -4.69 7.29 -2.49
CA ILE A 578 -3.66 6.81 -3.39
C ILE A 578 -2.33 7.44 -3.01
N VAL A 579 -1.25 6.68 -3.11
CA VAL A 579 0.08 7.12 -2.70
C VAL A 579 1.02 7.01 -3.88
N GLY A 580 1.92 7.98 -4.03
CA GLY A 580 2.96 8.00 -5.07
C GLY A 580 3.69 9.32 -5.17
N SER A 581 4.72 9.37 -5.99
CA SER A 581 5.41 10.60 -6.39
C SER A 581 6.10 10.42 -7.73
N GLU A 582 6.51 11.54 -8.30
CA GLU A 582 7.27 11.52 -9.55
C GLU A 582 8.57 10.72 -9.40
N VAL A 583 9.31 10.89 -8.28
CA VAL A 583 10.56 10.15 -8.03
C VAL A 583 10.31 8.66 -7.76
N THR A 584 9.19 8.30 -7.13
CA THR A 584 8.80 6.89 -6.98
C THR A 584 8.70 6.24 -8.36
N THR A 585 8.06 6.90 -9.32
CA THR A 585 7.95 6.36 -10.69
C THR A 585 9.34 6.21 -11.34
N SER A 586 10.24 7.17 -11.13
CA SER A 586 11.64 7.08 -11.58
C SER A 586 12.39 5.88 -10.99
N LEU A 587 12.20 5.55 -9.70
CA LEU A 587 12.82 4.40 -9.03
C LEU A 587 12.36 3.05 -9.61
N PHE A 588 11.06 2.88 -9.84
CA PHE A 588 10.53 1.66 -10.45
C PHE A 588 11.00 1.49 -11.90
N ILE A 589 11.05 2.58 -12.67
CA ILE A 589 11.56 2.57 -14.04
C ILE A 589 13.04 2.24 -14.09
N MET A 590 13.84 2.81 -13.19
CA MET A 590 15.27 2.49 -13.04
C MET A 590 15.48 0.98 -12.82
N ASN A 591 14.74 0.38 -11.89
CA ASN A 591 14.79 -1.07 -11.64
C ASN A 591 14.38 -1.88 -12.89
N ALA A 592 13.31 -1.47 -13.59
CA ALA A 592 12.88 -2.14 -14.81
C ALA A 592 13.96 -2.14 -15.90
N ILE A 593 14.68 -1.02 -16.09
CA ILE A 593 15.79 -0.95 -17.05
C ILE A 593 16.96 -1.85 -16.62
N ALA A 594 17.31 -1.86 -15.32
CA ALA A 594 18.37 -2.74 -14.81
C ALA A 594 18.04 -4.23 -15.03
N CYS A 595 16.80 -4.63 -14.72
CA CYS A 595 16.30 -5.99 -14.95
C CYS A 595 16.32 -6.36 -16.45
N TYR A 596 15.86 -5.46 -17.32
CA TYR A 596 15.87 -5.65 -18.76
C TYR A 596 17.28 -5.85 -19.32
N LYS A 597 18.24 -5.01 -18.92
CA LYS A 597 19.63 -5.13 -19.36
C LYS A 597 20.27 -6.45 -18.90
N ARG A 598 20.02 -6.89 -17.67
CA ARG A 598 20.47 -8.22 -17.21
C ARG A 598 19.83 -9.34 -18.04
N TYR A 599 18.52 -9.26 -18.29
CA TYR A 599 17.79 -10.28 -19.04
C TYR A 599 18.32 -10.48 -20.46
N LEU A 600 18.78 -9.41 -21.12
CA LEU A 600 19.42 -9.48 -22.44
C LEU A 600 20.85 -10.06 -22.43
N LYS A 601 21.54 -10.01 -21.28
CA LYS A 601 22.91 -10.55 -21.11
C LYS A 601 22.93 -12.03 -20.74
N MET A 602 21.90 -12.49 -20.04
CA MET A 602 21.63 -13.92 -19.79
C MET A 602 21.27 -14.61 -21.10
#